data_AF-A0A858JJP4-F1
#
_entry.id   AF-A0A858JJP4-F1
#
_cell.length_a   1.000
_cell.length_b   1.000
_cell.length_c   1.000
_cell.angle_alpha   90.00
_cell.angle_beta   90.00
_cell.angle_gamma   90.00
#
_symmetry.space_group_name_H-M   'P 1'
#
loop_
_entity.id
_entity.type
_entity.pdbx_description
1 polymer ?
#
loop_
_entity_poly.entity_id
_entity_poly.type
_entity_poly.pdbx_seq_one_letter_code
_entity_poly.pdbx_strand_id
1 'polypeptide(L)'
;MKNILLTLTVLLAVMGAGAGLLPATPAQAADMASLPVVAPAISCDVLGHIDLAPAVGAAVHGQKAAVLQTPKGKFCKVTGQVAPAISFEVDLPMEHWTQRFLLGGCGGLCGMTRVGISNAGACAPALNGEFVMAGDDMGHTGSMMGLAQGEFGKDPQKRIDFAYRANHVTTLAAKALTAAFYGQAPKYSYFVGCSDGGREALMEAQRFPDDFDGISAGAPAALFTVQNSFYHAWNVRGNQRADGTSILLQGRMGVLHDAVIRHCDTLSGVKDGILEDPRTCHFDPAWVRCPAGQSDTSHCLTAEETQAAVRLYTGATDASGHPYIIGGPLPGSELQWALPATAHGESMSNGIAASAIAYVIPVQVDEKAADLTRFRFNDASFAYMSELAPLYNAENTDLHAFHKRGGRLILWHGLADQSISPLNTIAYYQGVQREMGAEQTDQFMRFYLLPGVGHCGNGEGFPQVDFLSPLMGWTETDTVPAVIRTERTAQGREPMGPPPGSHDRRPADGQIHMAPMPSQPYAQPNATATASRPVYPYPYIARYTGAGDVNDARNYRPVKSSVSLPMTFTSHATPLIGPDNQKQYGVRDDRLVAESAK
;
A
#
# COMPACT_ATOMS: atom_id res chain seq x y z
N MET A 1 -31.83 -81.09 -18.40
CA MET A 1 -32.62 -80.85 -19.64
C MET A 1 -32.42 -79.40 -20.07
N LYS A 2 -31.79 -79.18 -21.24
CA LYS A 2 -31.96 -78.08 -22.23
C LYS A 2 -32.12 -76.63 -21.69
N ASN A 3 -31.31 -75.61 -22.02
CA ASN A 3 -30.83 -75.20 -23.34
C ASN A 3 -29.79 -74.04 -23.29
N ILE A 4 -28.74 -74.18 -24.11
CA ILE A 4 -28.19 -73.23 -25.10
C ILE A 4 -27.38 -72.01 -24.64
N LEU A 5 -26.10 -72.08 -25.02
CA LEU A 5 -25.07 -71.05 -25.11
C LEU A 5 -25.27 -70.20 -26.38
N LEU A 6 -25.19 -68.87 -26.29
CA LEU A 6 -24.84 -68.02 -27.44
C LEU A 6 -24.01 -66.81 -26.98
N THR A 7 -22.85 -66.69 -27.62
CA THR A 7 -21.84 -65.64 -27.56
C THR A 7 -22.37 -64.25 -27.88
N LEU A 8 -21.93 -63.23 -27.13
CA LEU A 8 -21.90 -61.84 -27.59
C LEU A 8 -20.56 -61.19 -27.27
N THR A 9 -19.91 -60.73 -28.33
CA THR A 9 -18.62 -60.05 -28.41
C THR A 9 -18.71 -58.68 -27.74
N VAL A 10 -17.86 -58.40 -26.74
CA VAL A 10 -17.72 -57.07 -26.13
C VAL A 10 -16.63 -56.29 -26.87
N LEU A 11 -17.01 -55.20 -27.52
CA LEU A 11 -16.09 -54.26 -28.18
C LEU A 11 -15.37 -53.43 -27.11
N LEU A 12 -14.04 -53.51 -27.07
CA LEU A 12 -13.18 -52.56 -26.36
C LEU A 12 -13.20 -51.21 -27.09
N ALA A 13 -13.60 -50.14 -26.41
CA ALA A 13 -13.26 -48.77 -26.78
C ALA A 13 -12.41 -48.16 -25.65
N VAL A 14 -11.11 -48.01 -25.93
CA VAL A 14 -10.17 -47.29 -25.08
C VAL A 14 -10.46 -45.80 -25.22
N MET A 15 -11.07 -45.18 -24.20
CA MET A 15 -11.10 -43.72 -24.07
C MET A 15 -9.93 -43.30 -23.20
N GLY A 16 -8.94 -42.67 -23.83
CA GLY A 16 -7.86 -41.97 -23.13
C GLY A 16 -8.42 -40.80 -22.35
N ALA A 17 -8.10 -40.74 -21.05
CA ALA A 17 -8.35 -39.59 -20.20
C ALA A 17 -7.41 -38.44 -20.62
N GLY A 18 -7.82 -37.65 -21.60
CA GLY A 18 -7.27 -36.33 -21.83
C GLY A 18 -7.79 -35.40 -20.74
N ALA A 19 -6.93 -34.98 -19.83
CA ALA A 19 -7.19 -33.87 -18.92
C ALA A 19 -7.33 -32.60 -19.77
N GLY A 20 -8.56 -32.31 -20.19
CA GLY A 20 -8.91 -31.07 -20.88
C GLY A 20 -8.76 -29.90 -19.92
N LEU A 21 -7.78 -29.04 -20.21
CA LEU A 21 -7.69 -27.69 -19.69
C LEU A 21 -9.01 -26.98 -20.02
N LEU A 22 -9.78 -26.64 -18.98
CA LEU A 22 -10.94 -25.77 -19.13
C LEU A 22 -10.47 -24.38 -19.61
N PRO A 23 -11.13 -23.78 -20.61
CA PRO A 23 -10.84 -22.41 -21.02
C PRO A 23 -11.15 -21.46 -19.85
N ALA A 24 -10.24 -20.53 -19.59
CA ALA A 24 -10.44 -19.49 -18.59
C ALA A 24 -11.71 -18.70 -18.93
N THR A 25 -12.66 -18.69 -18.00
CA THR A 25 -13.85 -17.84 -18.05
C THR A 25 -13.42 -16.37 -18.08
N PRO A 26 -14.19 -15.48 -18.74
CA PRO A 26 -13.94 -14.04 -18.65
C PRO A 26 -13.97 -13.61 -17.18
N ALA A 27 -13.18 -12.57 -16.84
CA ALA A 27 -13.09 -12.01 -15.49
C ALA A 27 -14.48 -11.93 -14.84
N GLN A 28 -14.65 -12.65 -13.74
CA GLN A 28 -15.93 -12.71 -13.04
C GLN A 28 -16.23 -11.31 -12.52
N ALA A 29 -17.35 -10.72 -12.97
CA ALA A 29 -17.85 -9.50 -12.36
C ALA A 29 -17.99 -9.77 -10.86
N ALA A 30 -17.52 -8.84 -10.02
CA ALA A 30 -17.62 -9.00 -8.58
C ALA A 30 -19.10 -9.18 -8.20
N ASP A 31 -19.45 -10.37 -7.72
CA ASP A 31 -20.81 -10.69 -7.28
C ASP A 31 -21.00 -10.11 -5.89
N MET A 32 -21.33 -8.82 -5.81
CA MET A 32 -21.58 -8.11 -4.55
C MET A 32 -23.04 -8.26 -4.14
N ALA A 33 -23.34 -8.21 -2.84
CA ALA A 33 -24.72 -8.31 -2.39
C ALA A 33 -25.54 -7.10 -2.87
N SER A 34 -26.72 -7.36 -3.45
CA SER A 34 -27.70 -6.32 -3.75
C SER A 34 -28.40 -5.88 -2.46
N LEU A 35 -27.88 -4.83 -1.82
CA LEU A 35 -28.46 -4.27 -0.59
C LEU A 35 -29.45 -3.16 -0.92
N PRO A 36 -30.63 -3.12 -0.26
CA PRO A 36 -31.59 -2.06 -0.48
C PRO A 36 -31.05 -0.72 0.02
N VAL A 37 -31.42 0.35 -0.68
CA VAL A 37 -31.19 1.73 -0.25
C VAL A 37 -31.96 2.01 1.02
N VAL A 38 -31.32 2.68 1.98
CA VAL A 38 -31.94 3.12 3.24
C VAL A 38 -31.91 4.65 3.31
N ALA A 39 -33.08 5.25 3.48
CA ALA A 39 -33.23 6.70 3.64
C ALA A 39 -32.95 7.13 5.09
N PRO A 40 -32.49 8.37 5.33
CA PRO A 40 -32.32 8.89 6.69
C PRO A 40 -33.62 8.90 7.49
N ALA A 41 -33.54 8.48 8.75
CA ALA A 41 -34.63 8.52 9.73
C ALA A 41 -34.76 9.89 10.43
N ILE A 42 -33.70 10.70 10.43
CA ILE A 42 -33.65 12.04 11.03
C ILE A 42 -33.03 13.05 10.04
N SER A 43 -33.21 14.35 10.30
CA SER A 43 -32.61 15.40 9.48
C SER A 43 -31.11 15.56 9.75
N CYS A 44 -30.38 16.05 8.73
CA CYS A 44 -28.93 16.17 8.79
C CYS A 44 -28.43 17.04 9.96
N ASP A 45 -29.11 18.15 10.25
CA ASP A 45 -28.72 19.08 11.31
C ASP A 45 -28.69 18.43 12.71
N VAL A 46 -29.53 17.41 12.94
CA VAL A 46 -29.56 16.67 14.21
C VAL A 46 -28.24 15.95 14.47
N LEU A 47 -27.54 15.49 13.43
CA LEU A 47 -26.24 14.84 13.58
C LEU A 47 -25.17 15.77 14.15
N GLY A 48 -25.35 17.10 14.11
CA GLY A 48 -24.45 18.05 14.77
C GLY A 48 -24.51 18.00 16.30
N HIS A 49 -25.51 17.32 16.86
CA HIS A 49 -25.83 17.34 18.29
C HIS A 49 -25.92 15.95 18.94
N ILE A 50 -25.67 14.88 18.19
CA ILE A 50 -25.61 13.51 18.73
C ILE A 50 -24.40 13.39 19.65
N ASP A 51 -24.62 12.91 20.88
CA ASP A 51 -23.52 12.60 21.80
C ASP A 51 -22.80 11.33 21.35
N LEU A 52 -21.60 11.51 20.81
CA LEU A 52 -20.72 10.43 20.35
C LEU A 52 -19.80 9.91 21.45
N ALA A 53 -19.71 10.59 22.61
CA ALA A 53 -18.76 10.23 23.65
C ALA A 53 -18.95 8.81 24.20
N PRO A 54 -20.19 8.29 24.39
CA PRO A 54 -20.40 6.91 24.83
C PRO A 54 -19.90 5.87 23.82
N ALA A 55 -20.00 6.16 22.52
CA ALA A 55 -19.58 5.26 21.46
C ALA A 55 -18.06 5.23 21.30
N VAL A 56 -17.43 6.40 21.39
CA VAL A 56 -15.98 6.57 21.14
C VAL A 56 -15.15 6.34 22.41
N GLY A 57 -15.74 6.49 23.60
CA GLY A 57 -15.04 6.41 24.88
C GLY A 57 -14.21 7.67 25.20
N ALA A 58 -14.44 8.78 24.49
CA ALA A 58 -13.76 10.05 24.70
C ALA A 58 -14.70 11.23 24.37
N ALA A 59 -14.44 12.41 24.95
CA ALA A 59 -15.22 13.59 24.64
C ALA A 59 -15.11 13.97 23.16
N VAL A 60 -16.20 14.44 22.56
CA VAL A 60 -16.23 14.97 21.20
C VAL A 60 -16.59 16.45 21.22
N HIS A 61 -15.81 17.25 20.52
CA HIS A 61 -15.91 18.71 20.51
C HIS A 61 -16.15 19.23 19.09
N GLY A 62 -16.76 20.42 19.01
CA GLY A 62 -16.89 21.16 17.75
C GLY A 62 -17.71 20.47 16.66
N GLN A 63 -18.55 19.49 17.04
CA GLN A 63 -19.36 18.72 16.11
C GLN A 63 -20.31 19.62 15.31
N LYS A 64 -20.32 19.46 13.99
CA LYS A 64 -21.17 20.22 13.06
C LYS A 64 -21.69 19.30 11.98
N ALA A 65 -22.93 19.51 11.57
CA ALA A 65 -23.52 18.84 10.43
C ALA A 65 -24.01 19.85 9.40
N ALA A 66 -23.76 19.56 8.12
CA ALA A 66 -24.20 20.38 7.00
C ALA A 66 -24.49 19.51 5.77
N VAL A 67 -25.44 19.94 4.95
CA VAL A 67 -25.69 19.28 3.66
C VAL A 67 -24.60 19.64 2.67
N LEU A 68 -23.89 18.64 2.18
CA LEU A 68 -22.92 18.73 1.09
C LEU A 68 -23.59 18.29 -0.22
N GLN A 69 -23.62 19.18 -1.21
CA GLN A 69 -24.09 18.86 -2.55
C GLN A 69 -22.91 18.37 -3.41
N THR A 70 -23.06 17.19 -4.01
CA THR A 70 -22.07 16.63 -4.94
C THR A 70 -22.72 16.28 -6.29
N PRO A 71 -21.95 15.94 -7.33
CA PRO A 71 -22.46 15.34 -8.56
C PRO A 71 -23.14 13.97 -8.36
N LYS A 72 -22.95 13.31 -7.21
CA LYS A 72 -23.49 11.98 -6.88
C LYS A 72 -24.64 12.03 -5.87
N GLY A 73 -25.21 13.22 -5.66
CA GLY A 73 -26.32 13.44 -4.73
C GLY A 73 -25.91 14.25 -3.50
N LYS A 74 -26.83 14.31 -2.54
CA LYS A 74 -26.65 15.03 -1.28
C LYS A 74 -26.07 14.11 -0.21
N PHE A 75 -25.14 14.66 0.56
CA PHE A 75 -24.54 14.01 1.72
C PHE A 75 -24.81 14.87 2.95
N CYS A 76 -25.04 14.25 4.10
CA CYS A 76 -24.89 14.92 5.37
C CYS A 76 -23.42 14.82 5.78
N LYS A 77 -22.71 15.93 5.71
CA LYS A 77 -21.31 16.07 6.15
C LYS A 77 -21.29 16.39 7.63
N VAL A 78 -20.65 15.54 8.43
CA VAL A 78 -20.42 15.74 9.85
C VAL A 78 -18.93 15.87 10.10
N THR A 79 -18.52 16.96 10.76
CA THR A 79 -17.14 17.13 11.23
C THR A 79 -17.12 17.29 12.74
N GLY A 80 -16.00 16.93 13.37
CA GLY A 80 -15.82 17.07 14.81
C GLY A 80 -14.38 16.76 15.22
N GLN A 81 -14.11 16.83 16.52
CA GLN A 81 -12.83 16.48 17.09
C GLN A 81 -13.00 15.56 18.30
N VAL A 82 -12.47 14.35 18.22
CA VAL A 82 -12.37 13.42 19.35
C VAL A 82 -11.18 13.87 20.21
N ALA A 83 -11.43 14.09 21.49
CA ALA A 83 -10.42 14.51 22.44
C ALA A 83 -9.23 13.53 22.47
N PRO A 84 -7.97 13.98 22.51
CA PRO A 84 -7.62 15.39 22.70
C PRO A 84 -7.60 16.20 21.40
N ALA A 85 -7.26 15.62 20.24
CA ALA A 85 -6.98 16.41 19.05
C ALA A 85 -7.30 15.74 17.69
N ILE A 86 -7.96 14.57 17.68
CA ILE A 86 -8.25 13.84 16.43
C ILE A 86 -9.44 14.48 15.74
N SER A 87 -9.21 15.20 14.65
CA SER A 87 -10.28 15.76 13.84
C SER A 87 -10.78 14.71 12.86
N PHE A 88 -12.09 14.62 12.67
CA PHE A 88 -12.70 13.67 11.75
C PHE A 88 -13.72 14.35 10.82
N GLU A 89 -13.98 13.67 9.71
CA GLU A 89 -15.04 13.97 8.76
C GLU A 89 -15.80 12.68 8.43
N VAL A 90 -17.13 12.73 8.43
CA VAL A 90 -18.03 11.65 8.00
C VAL A 90 -19.07 12.21 7.04
N ASP A 91 -19.15 11.65 5.83
CA ASP A 91 -20.09 12.02 4.79
C ASP A 91 -21.13 10.89 4.60
N LEU A 92 -22.40 11.16 4.92
CA LEU A 92 -23.50 10.19 4.90
C LEU A 92 -24.45 10.45 3.71
N PRO A 93 -24.61 9.54 2.73
CA PRO A 93 -25.50 9.74 1.59
C PRO A 93 -26.97 9.88 2.00
N MET A 94 -27.65 10.92 1.54
CA MET A 94 -29.04 11.17 1.93
C MET A 94 -30.07 10.43 1.08
N GLU A 95 -29.65 9.90 -0.08
CA GLU A 95 -30.57 9.38 -1.11
C GLU A 95 -30.23 7.95 -1.56
N HIS A 96 -28.98 7.51 -1.43
CA HIS A 96 -28.47 6.30 -2.10
C HIS A 96 -27.64 5.38 -1.21
N TRP A 97 -27.70 5.52 0.12
CA TRP A 97 -26.90 4.68 1.00
C TRP A 97 -27.30 3.21 0.92
N THR A 98 -26.38 2.33 0.51
CA THR A 98 -26.60 0.88 0.39
C THR A 98 -25.99 0.11 1.56
N GLN A 99 -26.20 0.61 2.78
CA GLN A 99 -25.86 -0.07 4.05
C GLN A 99 -24.36 -0.36 4.26
N ARG A 100 -23.47 0.35 3.56
CA ARG A 100 -22.02 0.17 3.66
C ARG A 100 -21.33 1.38 4.26
N PHE A 101 -20.33 1.11 5.08
CA PHE A 101 -19.41 2.11 5.62
C PHE A 101 -18.01 1.87 5.03
N LEU A 102 -17.29 2.95 4.71
CA LEU A 102 -15.89 2.88 4.29
C LEU A 102 -15.06 3.99 4.95
N LEU A 103 -13.93 3.60 5.53
CA LEU A 103 -12.88 4.53 5.95
C LEU A 103 -11.73 4.51 4.93
N GLY A 104 -11.37 5.69 4.45
CA GLY A 104 -10.24 5.88 3.55
C GLY A 104 -8.97 6.18 4.35
N GLY A 105 -7.94 5.35 4.19
CA GLY A 105 -6.66 5.60 4.85
C GLY A 105 -5.92 6.80 4.26
N CYS A 106 -5.01 7.39 5.04
CA CYS A 106 -4.26 8.56 4.61
C CYS A 106 -2.87 8.20 4.04
N GLY A 107 -1.97 9.17 3.90
CA GLY A 107 -0.63 8.96 3.35
C GLY A 107 0.39 9.92 3.96
N GLY A 108 1.67 9.51 3.94
CA GLY A 108 2.73 10.21 4.67
C GLY A 108 2.53 10.07 6.18
N LEU A 109 2.83 11.11 6.95
CA LEU A 109 2.53 11.22 8.38
C LEU A 109 1.29 12.11 8.57
N CYS A 110 0.16 11.71 8.01
CA CYS A 110 -1.05 12.53 7.88
C CYS A 110 -1.61 13.05 9.23
N GLY A 111 -2.28 14.21 9.41
CA GLY A 111 -2.06 15.52 8.81
C GLY A 111 -3.32 16.31 8.41
N MET A 112 -4.38 15.61 7.97
CA MET A 112 -5.56 16.26 7.37
C MET A 112 -6.82 15.39 7.40
N THR A 113 -7.97 16.00 7.64
CA THR A 113 -9.29 15.37 7.48
C THR A 113 -9.68 15.31 6.00
N ARG A 114 -9.30 14.24 5.31
CA ARG A 114 -9.70 14.00 3.92
C ARG A 114 -10.57 12.76 3.80
N VAL A 115 -11.73 12.92 3.19
CA VAL A 115 -12.56 11.80 2.74
C VAL A 115 -12.26 11.50 1.27
N GLY A 116 -11.98 10.24 0.94
CA GLY A 116 -11.76 9.78 -0.42
C GLY A 116 -11.60 8.27 -0.51
N ILE A 117 -11.74 7.73 -1.73
CA ILE A 117 -11.59 6.29 -2.01
C ILE A 117 -10.53 6.10 -3.09
N SER A 118 -9.51 5.30 -2.81
CA SER A 118 -8.51 4.87 -3.79
C SER A 118 -8.88 3.49 -4.39
N ASN A 119 -8.31 3.18 -5.56
CA ASN A 119 -8.40 1.86 -6.20
C ASN A 119 -9.83 1.30 -6.29
N ALA A 120 -10.80 2.16 -6.63
CA ALA A 120 -12.22 1.85 -6.73
C ALA A 120 -12.86 2.43 -8.01
N GLY A 121 -12.05 2.76 -9.02
CA GLY A 121 -12.52 3.48 -10.21
C GLY A 121 -13.39 2.66 -11.18
N ALA A 122 -13.61 1.38 -10.89
CA ALA A 122 -14.61 0.53 -11.55
C ALA A 122 -15.70 0.02 -10.58
N CYS A 123 -15.68 0.45 -9.31
CA CYS A 123 -16.60 0.02 -8.28
C CYS A 123 -17.89 0.84 -8.32
N ALA A 124 -18.96 0.28 -8.87
CA ALA A 124 -20.21 1.00 -9.08
C ALA A 124 -20.77 1.66 -7.80
N PRO A 125 -20.88 0.97 -6.64
CA PRO A 125 -21.34 1.62 -5.40
C PRO A 125 -20.48 2.81 -4.97
N ALA A 126 -19.16 2.72 -5.15
CA ALA A 126 -18.23 3.79 -4.81
C ALA A 126 -18.36 4.98 -5.79
N LEU A 127 -18.51 4.70 -7.08
CA LEU A 127 -18.72 5.71 -8.14
C LEU A 127 -20.08 6.41 -8.02
N ASN A 128 -21.06 5.76 -7.40
CA ASN A 128 -22.41 6.27 -7.23
C ASN A 128 -22.62 6.99 -5.88
N GLY A 129 -21.62 7.01 -4.99
CA GLY A 129 -21.74 7.66 -3.69
C GLY A 129 -22.65 6.91 -2.71
N GLU A 130 -22.61 5.58 -2.73
CA GLU A 130 -23.53 4.72 -1.96
C GLU A 130 -23.00 4.32 -0.57
N PHE A 131 -21.80 4.78 -0.19
CA PHE A 131 -21.16 4.51 1.09
C PHE A 131 -21.32 5.68 2.06
N VAL A 132 -21.50 5.37 3.34
CA VAL A 132 -21.04 6.31 4.38
C VAL A 132 -19.51 6.31 4.33
N MET A 133 -18.93 7.49 4.22
CA MET A 133 -17.50 7.68 4.04
C MET A 133 -16.90 8.43 5.22
N ALA A 134 -15.74 8.01 5.72
CA ALA A 134 -15.03 8.73 6.79
C ALA A 134 -13.53 8.88 6.53
N GLY A 135 -12.92 9.84 7.21
CA GLY A 135 -11.48 10.06 7.30
C GLY A 135 -11.11 11.00 8.46
N ASP A 136 -9.84 10.97 8.87
CA ASP A 136 -9.34 11.76 9.99
C ASP A 136 -7.92 12.29 9.77
N ASP A 137 -7.50 13.22 10.63
CA ASP A 137 -6.19 13.87 10.59
C ASP A 137 -5.13 13.18 11.46
N MET A 138 -5.46 12.02 12.03
CA MET A 138 -4.60 11.27 12.92
C MET A 138 -4.06 12.05 14.14
N GLY A 139 -4.83 13.02 14.65
CA GLY A 139 -4.50 13.76 15.88
C GLY A 139 -3.66 15.03 15.66
N HIS A 140 -3.41 15.41 14.41
CA HIS A 140 -2.65 16.62 14.12
C HIS A 140 -2.89 17.20 12.72
N THR A 141 -2.63 18.49 12.58
CA THR A 141 -2.66 19.18 11.27
C THR A 141 -1.24 19.38 10.75
N GLY A 142 -0.98 19.05 9.49
CA GLY A 142 0.35 19.20 8.90
C GLY A 142 0.38 19.03 7.37
N SER A 143 1.51 19.35 6.75
CA SER A 143 1.74 19.03 5.34
C SER A 143 1.92 17.51 5.16
N MET A 144 1.60 16.99 3.97
CA MET A 144 1.79 15.56 3.65
C MET A 144 3.26 15.16 3.47
N MET A 145 4.18 16.11 3.34
CA MET A 145 5.60 15.88 3.12
C MET A 145 6.44 16.98 3.76
N GLY A 146 7.72 16.69 4.01
CA GLY A 146 8.72 17.64 4.46
C GLY A 146 9.08 17.49 5.94
N LEU A 147 10.09 18.24 6.39
CA LEU A 147 10.61 18.10 7.75
C LEU A 147 9.54 18.38 8.82
N ALA A 148 8.82 19.50 8.67
CA ALA A 148 7.80 19.97 9.62
C ALA A 148 6.62 19.03 9.80
N GLN A 149 6.40 18.10 8.85
CA GLN A 149 5.35 17.08 8.95
C GLN A 149 5.51 16.22 10.21
N GLY A 150 6.73 15.97 10.66
CA GLY A 150 7.00 15.12 11.82
C GLY A 150 6.79 15.80 13.17
N GLU A 151 6.60 17.12 13.23
CA GLU A 151 6.63 17.87 14.50
C GLU A 151 5.60 17.41 15.54
N PHE A 152 4.50 16.76 15.11
CA PHE A 152 3.55 16.14 16.03
C PHE A 152 4.23 15.13 16.97
N GLY A 153 5.34 14.52 16.55
CA GLY A 153 6.14 13.62 17.37
C GLY A 153 6.76 14.26 18.61
N LYS A 154 6.71 15.59 18.77
CA LYS A 154 7.05 16.25 20.05
C LYS A 154 6.02 15.93 21.16
N ASP A 155 4.81 15.56 20.78
CA ASP A 155 3.71 15.25 21.67
C ASP A 155 3.50 13.71 21.73
N PRO A 156 3.70 13.07 22.90
CA PRO A 156 3.56 11.62 23.02
C PRO A 156 2.13 11.12 22.78
N GLN A 157 1.09 11.94 22.99
CA GLN A 157 -0.28 11.54 22.70
C GLN A 157 -0.54 11.52 21.19
N LYS A 158 -0.04 12.52 20.45
CA LYS A 158 -0.16 12.55 18.99
C LYS A 158 0.56 11.38 18.32
N ARG A 159 1.63 10.87 18.94
CA ARG A 159 2.28 9.62 18.49
C ARG A 159 1.34 8.42 18.56
N ILE A 160 0.55 8.29 19.62
CA ILE A 160 -0.45 7.22 19.79
C ILE A 160 -1.59 7.39 18.78
N ASP A 161 -2.03 8.63 18.59
CA ASP A 161 -3.13 8.99 17.69
C ASP A 161 -2.77 8.62 16.24
N PHE A 162 -1.57 9.00 15.80
CA PHE A 162 -1.00 8.59 14.51
C PHE A 162 -0.75 7.08 14.40
N ALA A 163 -0.28 6.44 15.47
CA ALA A 163 0.11 5.05 15.40
C ALA A 163 -1.08 4.11 15.17
N TYR A 164 -2.17 4.28 15.91
CA TYR A 164 -3.30 3.34 15.83
C TYR A 164 -4.64 3.91 16.31
N ARG A 165 -4.66 4.96 17.14
CA ARG A 165 -5.90 5.31 17.85
C ARG A 165 -6.90 6.08 16.98
N ALA A 166 -6.44 6.91 16.04
CA ALA A 166 -7.32 7.80 15.28
C ALA A 166 -8.36 7.07 14.41
N ASN A 167 -7.90 6.13 13.58
CA ASN A 167 -8.78 5.34 12.72
C ASN A 167 -9.86 4.58 13.51
N HIS A 168 -9.48 3.96 14.63
CA HIS A 168 -10.42 3.27 15.52
C HIS A 168 -11.51 4.21 16.05
N VAL A 169 -11.13 5.34 16.65
CA VAL A 169 -12.13 6.25 17.25
C VAL A 169 -13.00 6.93 16.20
N THR A 170 -12.46 7.23 15.02
CA THR A 170 -13.21 7.73 13.87
C THR A 170 -14.20 6.70 13.37
N THR A 171 -13.82 5.42 13.33
CA THR A 171 -14.70 4.30 12.95
C THR A 171 -15.87 4.17 13.91
N LEU A 172 -15.62 4.22 15.22
CA LEU A 172 -16.68 4.19 16.24
C LEU A 172 -17.63 5.38 16.10
N ALA A 173 -17.09 6.58 15.88
CA ALA A 173 -17.89 7.79 15.64
C ALA A 173 -18.76 7.66 14.38
N ALA A 174 -18.19 7.21 13.26
CA ALA A 174 -18.90 7.05 11.99
C ALA A 174 -20.02 5.99 12.09
N LYS A 175 -19.78 4.87 12.77
CA LYS A 175 -20.80 3.83 13.00
C LYS A 175 -21.93 4.34 13.88
N ALA A 176 -21.62 5.12 14.92
CA ALA A 176 -22.64 5.74 15.79
C ALA A 176 -23.48 6.79 15.04
N LEU A 177 -22.85 7.65 14.25
CA LEU A 177 -23.53 8.62 13.38
C LEU A 177 -24.42 7.91 12.35
N THR A 178 -23.94 6.83 11.74
CA THR A 178 -24.72 6.02 10.80
C THR A 178 -25.97 5.42 11.47
N ALA A 179 -25.80 4.81 12.65
CA ALA A 179 -26.89 4.23 13.40
C ALA A 179 -27.95 5.28 13.79
N ALA A 180 -27.51 6.48 14.21
CA ALA A 180 -28.42 7.59 14.49
C ALA A 180 -29.14 8.10 13.23
N PHE A 181 -28.41 8.26 12.11
CA PHE A 181 -28.94 8.89 10.91
C PHE A 181 -29.95 8.02 10.16
N TYR A 182 -29.67 6.73 10.02
CA TYR A 182 -30.50 5.80 9.25
C TYR A 182 -31.37 4.88 10.11
N GLY A 183 -31.23 4.95 11.44
CA GLY A 183 -31.93 4.07 12.38
C GLY A 183 -31.38 2.63 12.40
N GLN A 184 -30.24 2.37 11.75
CA GLN A 184 -29.57 1.07 11.72
C GLN A 184 -28.05 1.21 11.51
N ALA A 185 -27.29 0.24 12.01
CA ALA A 185 -25.85 0.15 11.77
C ALA A 185 -25.54 -0.20 10.29
N PRO A 186 -24.30 0.06 9.81
CA PRO A 186 -23.83 -0.52 8.55
C PRO A 186 -23.93 -2.04 8.59
N LYS A 187 -24.28 -2.65 7.46
CA LYS A 187 -24.25 -4.10 7.28
C LYS A 187 -22.82 -4.60 7.03
N TYR A 188 -22.03 -3.81 6.30
CA TYR A 188 -20.62 -4.09 6.04
C TYR A 188 -19.79 -2.82 6.23
N SER A 189 -18.58 -2.99 6.77
CA SER A 189 -17.60 -1.93 7.00
C SER A 189 -16.29 -2.25 6.26
N TYR A 190 -15.76 -1.28 5.51
CA TYR A 190 -14.55 -1.45 4.70
C TYR A 190 -13.45 -0.45 5.06
N PHE A 191 -12.21 -0.89 4.99
CA PHE A 191 -11.04 0.00 5.00
C PHE A 191 -10.31 -0.12 3.67
N VAL A 192 -10.01 1.00 3.03
CA VAL A 192 -9.14 1.03 1.84
C VAL A 192 -8.06 2.08 2.03
N GLY A 193 -6.79 1.66 1.94
CA GLY A 193 -5.66 2.57 2.05
C GLY A 193 -4.43 2.07 1.32
N CYS A 194 -3.53 3.01 1.01
CA CYS A 194 -2.23 2.69 0.43
C CYS A 194 -1.13 3.53 1.10
N SER A 195 0.12 3.03 1.16
CA SER A 195 1.22 3.69 1.87
C SER A 195 1.01 3.67 3.39
N ASP A 196 0.99 4.82 4.07
CA ASP A 196 0.58 4.88 5.48
C ASP A 196 -0.85 4.38 5.66
N GLY A 197 -1.78 4.69 4.74
CA GLY A 197 -3.10 4.10 4.70
C GLY A 197 -3.10 2.57 4.59
N GLY A 198 -2.06 1.98 3.99
CA GLY A 198 -1.87 0.53 4.00
C GLY A 198 -1.39 0.02 5.36
N ARG A 199 -0.54 0.78 6.06
CA ARG A 199 -0.14 0.50 7.45
C ARG A 199 -1.32 0.63 8.40
N GLU A 200 -2.11 1.70 8.26
CA GLU A 200 -3.37 1.94 8.98
C GLU A 200 -4.35 0.77 8.79
N ALA A 201 -4.56 0.34 7.54
CA ALA A 201 -5.39 -0.81 7.21
C ALA A 201 -4.93 -2.10 7.93
N LEU A 202 -3.62 -2.36 7.97
CA LEU A 202 -3.06 -3.50 8.69
C LEU A 202 -3.15 -3.32 10.22
N MET A 203 -2.98 -2.10 10.73
CA MET A 203 -3.19 -1.78 12.14
C MET A 203 -4.59 -2.12 12.61
N GLU A 204 -5.61 -1.74 11.84
CA GLU A 204 -7.01 -2.07 12.15
C GLU A 204 -7.23 -3.58 12.20
N ALA A 205 -6.72 -4.33 11.21
CA ALA A 205 -6.81 -5.79 11.22
C ALA A 205 -6.15 -6.44 12.45
N GLN A 206 -5.01 -5.89 12.90
CA GLN A 206 -4.17 -6.45 13.96
C GLN A 206 -4.65 -6.06 15.37
N ARG A 207 -5.11 -4.81 15.55
CA ARG A 207 -5.45 -4.25 16.88
C ARG A 207 -6.94 -4.14 17.13
N PHE A 208 -7.72 -3.87 16.09
CA PHE A 208 -9.16 -3.59 16.17
C PHE A 208 -9.92 -4.47 15.18
N PRO A 209 -9.83 -5.81 15.30
CA PRO A 209 -10.36 -6.73 14.31
C PRO A 209 -11.86 -6.50 14.05
N ASP A 210 -12.61 -5.98 15.02
CA ASP A 210 -14.05 -5.70 14.96
C ASP A 210 -14.45 -4.47 14.16
N ASP A 211 -13.50 -3.67 13.69
CA ASP A 211 -13.80 -2.40 13.03
C ASP A 211 -14.22 -2.59 11.57
N PHE A 212 -13.67 -3.58 10.86
CA PHE A 212 -13.91 -3.75 9.42
C PHE A 212 -14.11 -5.20 9.00
N ASP A 213 -15.04 -5.46 8.09
CA ASP A 213 -15.33 -6.78 7.53
C ASP A 213 -14.48 -7.08 6.29
N GLY A 214 -14.07 -6.03 5.56
CA GLY A 214 -13.17 -6.12 4.43
C GLY A 214 -12.10 -5.03 4.45
N ILE A 215 -10.84 -5.40 4.24
CA ILE A 215 -9.70 -4.50 4.24
C ILE A 215 -8.90 -4.65 2.93
N SER A 216 -8.58 -3.53 2.28
CA SER A 216 -7.58 -3.47 1.20
C SER A 216 -6.37 -2.66 1.67
N ALA A 217 -5.25 -3.35 1.90
CA ALA A 217 -3.99 -2.76 2.32
C ALA A 217 -2.99 -2.72 1.14
N GLY A 218 -2.79 -1.54 0.57
CA GLY A 218 -1.87 -1.31 -0.53
C GLY A 218 -0.52 -0.78 -0.11
N ALA A 219 0.56 -1.29 -0.70
CA ALA A 219 1.94 -0.87 -0.45
C ALA A 219 2.18 -0.42 1.00
N PRO A 220 1.90 -1.26 2.01
CA PRO A 220 1.79 -0.80 3.38
C PRO A 220 3.15 -0.37 3.93
N ALA A 221 3.21 0.78 4.59
CA ALA A 221 4.36 1.21 5.41
C ALA A 221 4.45 0.41 6.72
N ALA A 222 4.26 -0.91 6.65
CA ALA A 222 4.08 -1.80 7.78
C ALA A 222 5.31 -1.84 8.69
N LEU A 223 6.50 -2.00 8.11
CA LEU A 223 7.78 -1.93 8.82
C LEU A 223 8.22 -0.46 9.02
N PHE A 224 7.31 0.37 9.54
CA PHE A 224 7.38 1.83 9.54
C PHE A 224 8.72 2.38 10.04
N THR A 225 9.22 1.89 11.18
CA THR A 225 10.45 2.41 11.78
C THR A 225 11.67 2.20 10.89
N VAL A 226 11.87 1.00 10.35
CA VAL A 226 13.03 0.68 9.49
C VAL A 226 12.87 1.30 8.11
N GLN A 227 11.65 1.29 7.55
CA GLN A 227 11.32 1.89 6.27
C GLN A 227 11.65 3.39 6.28
N ASN A 228 11.13 4.13 7.27
CA ASN A 228 11.30 5.58 7.35
C ASN A 228 12.62 6.05 7.95
N SER A 229 13.44 5.15 8.52
CA SER A 229 14.82 5.47 8.93
C SER A 229 15.85 4.86 7.99
N PHE A 230 16.21 3.59 8.17
CA PHE A 230 17.32 2.94 7.48
C PHE A 230 17.14 2.85 5.97
N TYR A 231 15.94 2.52 5.45
CA TYR A 231 15.72 2.40 4.01
C TYR A 231 15.83 3.76 3.32
N HIS A 232 15.02 4.74 3.73
CA HIS A 232 15.05 6.07 3.11
C HIS A 232 16.37 6.82 3.35
N ALA A 233 16.96 6.74 4.54
CA ALA A 233 18.27 7.36 4.79
C ALA A 233 19.37 6.74 3.93
N TRP A 234 19.31 5.42 3.67
CA TRP A 234 20.27 4.77 2.77
C TRP A 234 20.07 5.16 1.31
N ASN A 235 18.83 5.33 0.85
CA ASN A 235 18.54 5.84 -0.50
C ASN A 235 19.10 7.25 -0.74
N VAL A 236 19.38 8.01 0.33
CA VAL A 236 20.13 9.27 0.28
C VAL A 236 21.63 9.03 0.39
N ARG A 237 22.08 8.48 1.53
CA ARG A 237 23.50 8.37 1.90
C ARG A 237 24.27 7.40 1.01
N GLY A 238 23.64 6.34 0.52
CA GLY A 238 24.19 5.41 -0.46
C GLY A 238 24.43 6.06 -1.83
N ASN A 239 23.79 7.18 -2.12
CA ASN A 239 23.96 7.93 -3.36
C ASN A 239 24.79 9.23 -3.21
N GLN A 240 25.37 9.49 -2.04
CA GLN A 240 26.14 10.73 -1.80
C GLN A 240 27.64 10.49 -1.72
N ARG A 241 28.41 11.50 -2.16
CA ARG A 241 29.83 11.64 -1.86
C ARG A 241 30.04 12.16 -0.44
N ALA A 242 31.28 12.17 0.02
CA ALA A 242 31.64 12.68 1.34
C ALA A 242 31.31 14.18 1.55
N ASP A 243 31.27 14.97 0.47
CA ASP A 243 30.88 16.38 0.49
C ASP A 243 29.35 16.60 0.44
N GLY A 244 28.56 15.53 0.45
CA GLY A 244 27.10 15.57 0.39
C GLY A 244 26.50 15.64 -1.02
N THR A 245 27.33 15.75 -2.07
CA THR A 245 26.81 15.78 -3.45
C THR A 245 26.30 14.42 -3.92
N SER A 246 25.18 14.41 -4.63
CA SER A 246 24.60 13.20 -5.22
C SER A 246 25.43 12.69 -6.41
N ILE A 247 25.52 11.36 -6.52
CA ILE A 247 26.28 10.65 -7.54
C ILE A 247 25.38 10.32 -8.74
N LEU A 248 24.32 9.54 -8.52
CA LEU A 248 23.28 9.26 -9.52
C LEU A 248 22.20 10.34 -9.47
N LEU A 249 21.81 10.80 -10.65
CA LEU A 249 20.76 11.81 -10.84
C LEU A 249 19.61 11.22 -11.65
N GLN A 250 18.42 11.82 -11.53
CA GLN A 250 17.21 11.35 -12.21
C GLN A 250 17.41 11.14 -13.72
N GLY A 251 18.13 12.06 -14.38
CA GLY A 251 18.40 11.99 -15.83
C GLY A 251 19.24 10.79 -16.27
N ARG A 252 19.84 10.04 -15.33
CA ARG A 252 20.66 8.85 -15.61
C ARG A 252 19.87 7.54 -15.48
N MET A 253 18.66 7.56 -14.93
CA MET A 253 17.89 6.34 -14.62
C MET A 253 17.46 5.57 -15.87
N GLY A 254 17.20 6.24 -16.98
CA GLY A 254 16.90 5.56 -18.25
C GLY A 254 18.05 4.64 -18.72
N VAL A 255 19.31 5.07 -18.53
CA VAL A 255 20.48 4.27 -18.91
C VAL A 255 20.58 2.98 -18.09
N LEU A 256 20.33 3.08 -16.77
CA LEU A 256 20.32 1.93 -15.87
C LEU A 256 19.15 1.00 -16.19
N HIS A 257 17.94 1.57 -16.31
CA HIS A 257 16.72 0.81 -16.60
C HIS A 257 16.85 0.02 -17.90
N ASP A 258 17.27 0.66 -18.98
CA ASP A 258 17.43 0.00 -20.27
C ASP A 258 18.44 -1.15 -20.20
N ALA A 259 19.50 -1.01 -19.40
CA ALA A 259 20.47 -2.08 -19.17
C ALA A 259 19.87 -3.25 -18.39
N VAL A 260 19.07 -2.97 -17.36
CA VAL A 260 18.36 -3.98 -16.56
C VAL A 260 17.36 -4.74 -17.44
N ILE A 261 16.46 -4.04 -18.13
CA ILE A 261 15.44 -4.65 -19.00
C ILE A 261 16.06 -5.51 -20.12
N ARG A 262 17.25 -5.14 -20.63
CA ARG A 262 17.95 -5.95 -21.65
C ARG A 262 18.47 -7.29 -21.13
N HIS A 263 18.83 -7.38 -19.86
CA HIS A 263 19.51 -8.56 -19.29
C HIS A 263 18.61 -9.42 -18.40
N CYS A 264 17.52 -8.86 -17.86
CA CYS A 264 16.54 -9.61 -17.09
C CYS A 264 15.56 -10.37 -18.00
N ASP A 265 15.14 -11.57 -17.57
CA ASP A 265 14.20 -12.39 -18.31
C ASP A 265 12.78 -11.78 -18.34
N THR A 266 12.19 -11.78 -19.53
CA THR A 266 10.79 -11.40 -19.74
C THR A 266 9.85 -12.58 -19.46
N LEU A 267 9.51 -12.81 -18.19
CA LEU A 267 8.71 -13.97 -17.77
C LEU A 267 7.26 -13.97 -18.30
N SER A 268 6.71 -12.78 -18.58
CA SER A 268 5.39 -12.63 -19.21
C SER A 268 5.34 -13.19 -20.63
N GLY A 269 6.50 -13.33 -21.30
CA GLY A 269 6.59 -13.64 -22.73
C GLY A 269 6.32 -12.47 -23.67
N VAL A 270 6.12 -11.25 -23.13
CA VAL A 270 5.87 -10.03 -23.91
C VAL A 270 6.94 -8.99 -23.61
N LYS A 271 7.68 -8.56 -24.64
CA LYS A 271 8.74 -7.56 -24.52
C LYS A 271 8.16 -6.14 -24.46
N ASP A 272 7.54 -5.79 -23.35
CA ASP A 272 6.92 -4.48 -23.09
C ASP A 272 7.70 -3.61 -22.09
N GLY A 273 8.90 -4.07 -21.67
CA GLY A 273 9.75 -3.36 -20.72
C GLY A 273 9.38 -3.57 -19.26
N ILE A 274 8.46 -4.50 -18.97
CA ILE A 274 7.99 -4.79 -17.61
C ILE A 274 8.57 -6.13 -17.15
N LEU A 275 9.15 -6.15 -15.96
CA LEU A 275 9.55 -7.39 -15.30
C LEU A 275 8.39 -7.94 -14.48
N GLU A 276 7.82 -9.05 -14.93
CA GLU A 276 6.68 -9.69 -14.28
C GLU A 276 7.00 -10.18 -12.86
N ASP A 277 8.24 -10.65 -12.64
CA ASP A 277 8.78 -10.94 -11.31
C ASP A 277 10.23 -10.47 -11.20
N PRO A 278 10.49 -9.23 -10.78
CA PRO A 278 11.83 -8.66 -10.76
C PRO A 278 12.76 -9.35 -9.75
N ARG A 279 12.23 -10.18 -8.84
CA ARG A 279 13.04 -10.93 -7.86
C ARG A 279 13.86 -12.04 -8.50
N THR A 280 13.53 -12.46 -9.72
CA THR A 280 14.35 -13.41 -10.49
C THR A 280 15.52 -12.72 -11.19
N CYS A 281 15.57 -11.37 -11.19
CA CYS A 281 16.66 -10.64 -11.80
C CYS A 281 17.72 -10.28 -10.75
N HIS A 282 18.98 -10.56 -11.09
CA HIS A 282 20.14 -10.19 -10.29
C HIS A 282 20.99 -9.22 -11.10
N PHE A 283 20.96 -7.94 -10.73
CA PHE A 283 21.71 -6.90 -11.42
C PHE A 283 23.22 -7.18 -11.39
N ASP A 284 23.85 -7.16 -12.56
CA ASP A 284 25.31 -7.17 -12.70
C ASP A 284 25.80 -5.76 -13.11
N PRO A 285 26.72 -5.15 -12.35
CA PRO A 285 27.34 -3.86 -12.69
C PRO A 285 27.91 -3.79 -14.12
N ALA A 286 28.38 -4.91 -14.66
CA ALA A 286 28.96 -4.98 -16.00
C ALA A 286 27.95 -4.65 -17.12
N TRP A 287 26.64 -4.77 -16.86
CA TRP A 287 25.59 -4.51 -17.85
C TRP A 287 25.51 -3.06 -18.31
N VAL A 288 25.97 -2.13 -17.47
CA VAL A 288 25.78 -0.68 -17.67
C VAL A 288 27.07 0.13 -17.56
N ARG A 289 28.13 -0.45 -17.00
CA ARG A 289 29.39 0.27 -16.75
C ARG A 289 30.06 0.71 -18.06
N CYS A 290 30.46 1.98 -18.12
CA CYS A 290 31.24 2.49 -19.24
C CYS A 290 32.60 1.78 -19.36
N PRO A 291 33.04 1.45 -20.58
CA PRO A 291 34.43 1.13 -20.88
C PRO A 291 35.42 2.13 -20.29
N ALA A 292 36.58 1.64 -19.86
CA ALA A 292 37.62 2.48 -19.27
C ALA A 292 38.10 3.55 -20.27
N GLY A 293 38.15 4.81 -19.83
CA GLY A 293 38.60 5.94 -20.64
C GLY A 293 37.57 6.49 -21.63
N GLN A 294 36.33 5.96 -21.65
CA GLN A 294 35.26 6.49 -22.50
C GLN A 294 34.80 7.87 -22.00
N SER A 295 34.81 8.86 -22.90
CA SER A 295 34.40 10.24 -22.61
C SER A 295 32.90 10.47 -22.74
N ASP A 296 32.25 9.83 -23.72
CA ASP A 296 30.80 9.87 -23.89
C ASP A 296 30.10 8.84 -23.01
N THR A 297 29.40 9.31 -21.98
CA THR A 297 28.70 8.47 -21.01
C THR A 297 27.19 8.49 -21.21
N SER A 298 26.69 8.96 -22.35
CA SER A 298 25.25 9.06 -22.64
C SER A 298 24.50 7.72 -22.56
N HIS A 299 25.18 6.59 -22.83
CA HIS A 299 24.58 5.25 -22.91
C HIS A 299 25.14 4.25 -21.88
N CYS A 300 25.94 4.70 -20.92
CA CYS A 300 26.52 3.87 -19.89
C CYS A 300 26.72 4.69 -18.61
N LEU A 301 26.86 4.03 -17.47
CA LEU A 301 27.16 4.68 -16.21
C LEU A 301 28.67 4.67 -15.95
N THR A 302 29.18 5.78 -15.40
CA THR A 302 30.56 5.82 -14.89
C THR A 302 30.76 4.78 -13.79
N ALA A 303 32.01 4.49 -13.44
CA ALA A 303 32.31 3.57 -12.35
C ALA A 303 31.69 4.01 -11.00
N GLU A 304 31.68 5.32 -10.74
CA GLU A 304 31.10 5.89 -9.51
C GLU A 304 29.57 5.76 -9.48
N GLU A 305 28.91 6.11 -10.60
CA GLU A 305 27.46 5.94 -10.79
C GLU A 305 27.03 4.48 -10.68
N THR A 306 27.78 3.57 -11.31
CA THR A 306 27.50 2.13 -11.25
C THR A 306 27.60 1.63 -9.80
N GLN A 307 28.61 2.07 -9.05
CA GLN A 307 28.75 1.67 -7.65
C GLN A 307 27.65 2.26 -6.76
N ALA A 308 27.16 3.46 -7.05
CA ALA A 308 25.99 4.02 -6.37
C ALA A 308 24.74 3.17 -6.63
N ALA A 309 24.51 2.71 -7.87
CA ALA A 309 23.39 1.82 -8.19
C ALA A 309 23.48 0.51 -7.39
N VAL A 310 24.66 -0.10 -7.32
CA VAL A 310 24.90 -1.30 -6.50
C VAL A 310 24.55 -1.07 -5.03
N ARG A 311 24.98 0.06 -4.45
CA ARG A 311 24.66 0.39 -3.06
C ARG A 311 23.16 0.55 -2.84
N LEU A 312 22.45 1.18 -3.78
CA LEU A 312 20.99 1.36 -3.68
C LEU A 312 20.24 0.02 -3.75
N TYR A 313 20.56 -0.84 -4.72
CA TYR A 313 19.97 -2.18 -4.80
C TYR A 313 20.24 -3.03 -3.55
N THR A 314 21.45 -2.93 -2.99
CA THR A 314 21.88 -3.76 -1.85
C THR A 314 21.25 -3.30 -0.54
N GLY A 315 21.13 -1.99 -0.32
CA GLY A 315 20.77 -1.45 0.98
C GLY A 315 21.93 -1.30 1.96
N ALA A 316 21.64 -0.76 3.14
CA ALA A 316 22.62 -0.61 4.21
C ALA A 316 22.94 -1.97 4.86
N THR A 317 24.21 -2.24 5.11
CA THR A 317 24.68 -3.43 5.82
C THR A 317 25.51 -3.08 7.05
N ASP A 318 25.59 -4.01 8.00
CA ASP A 318 26.54 -3.95 9.09
C ASP A 318 27.99 -4.25 8.62
N ALA A 319 28.94 -4.24 9.57
CA ALA A 319 30.36 -4.49 9.30
C ALA A 319 30.66 -5.92 8.84
N SER A 320 29.76 -6.88 9.10
CA SER A 320 29.85 -8.27 8.66
C SER A 320 29.15 -8.50 7.31
N GLY A 321 28.51 -7.49 6.75
CA GLY A 321 27.76 -7.57 5.50
C GLY A 321 26.31 -8.04 5.67
N HIS A 322 25.78 -8.13 6.89
CA HIS A 322 24.35 -8.44 7.07
C HIS A 322 23.49 -7.20 6.85
N PRO A 323 22.37 -7.30 6.12
CA PRO A 323 21.54 -6.15 5.78
C PRO A 323 20.70 -5.67 6.97
N TYR A 324 20.56 -4.35 7.13
CA TYR A 324 19.63 -3.78 8.12
C TYR A 324 18.18 -3.81 7.64
N ILE A 325 17.98 -3.63 6.34
CA ILE A 325 16.67 -3.61 5.68
C ILE A 325 16.39 -4.97 5.03
N ILE A 326 15.12 -5.28 4.73
CA ILE A 326 14.77 -6.54 4.03
C ILE A 326 15.40 -6.59 2.63
N GLY A 327 15.40 -5.44 1.92
CA GLY A 327 16.14 -5.25 0.68
C GLY A 327 15.87 -3.88 0.07
N GLY A 328 16.76 -3.45 -0.83
CA GLY A 328 16.62 -2.21 -1.59
C GLY A 328 15.53 -2.28 -2.67
N PRO A 329 15.44 -1.24 -3.53
CA PRO A 329 14.54 -1.26 -4.69
C PRO A 329 14.79 -2.47 -5.59
N LEU A 330 13.73 -3.00 -6.22
CA LEU A 330 13.85 -4.17 -7.10
C LEU A 330 14.30 -3.77 -8.51
N PRO A 331 15.06 -4.61 -9.24
CA PRO A 331 15.37 -4.37 -10.65
C PRO A 331 14.10 -4.12 -11.50
N GLY A 332 14.18 -3.26 -12.50
CA GLY A 332 13.07 -2.82 -13.33
C GLY A 332 12.30 -1.62 -12.74
N SER A 333 12.65 -1.15 -11.54
CA SER A 333 12.00 -0.01 -10.87
C SER A 333 12.72 1.32 -11.06
N GLU A 334 13.83 1.34 -11.80
CA GLU A 334 14.82 2.43 -11.77
C GLU A 334 14.23 3.76 -12.25
N LEU A 335 13.30 3.71 -13.20
CA LEU A 335 12.60 4.89 -13.69
C LEU A 335 11.74 5.57 -12.62
N GLN A 336 11.29 4.81 -11.62
CA GLN A 336 10.53 5.33 -10.50
C GLN A 336 11.42 5.84 -9.36
N TRP A 337 12.71 5.51 -9.33
CA TRP A 337 13.61 5.94 -8.26
C TRP A 337 13.60 7.46 -8.15
N ALA A 338 13.18 7.96 -6.99
CA ALA A 338 13.00 9.39 -6.75
C ALA A 338 14.34 10.06 -6.39
N LEU A 339 15.28 10.09 -7.34
CA LEU A 339 16.61 10.65 -7.17
C LEU A 339 16.61 12.18 -7.39
N PRO A 340 17.63 12.90 -6.87
CA PRO A 340 17.76 14.32 -7.13
C PRO A 340 17.95 14.64 -8.62
N ALA A 341 17.41 15.77 -9.05
CA ALA A 341 17.60 16.28 -10.42
C ALA A 341 19.01 16.85 -10.64
N THR A 342 19.68 17.31 -9.57
CA THR A 342 21.01 17.91 -9.61
C THR A 342 21.86 17.38 -8.45
N ALA A 343 23.18 17.54 -8.52
CA ALA A 343 24.11 17.05 -7.50
C ALA A 343 23.85 17.63 -6.09
N HIS A 344 23.26 18.82 -5.99
CA HIS A 344 22.93 19.49 -4.72
C HIS A 344 21.43 19.43 -4.39
N GLY A 345 20.62 18.76 -5.21
CA GLY A 345 19.19 18.62 -4.96
C GLY A 345 18.90 17.60 -3.87
N GLU A 346 17.71 17.70 -3.28
CA GLU A 346 17.18 16.71 -2.35
C GLU A 346 16.31 15.68 -3.07
N SER A 347 16.25 14.47 -2.51
CA SER A 347 15.33 13.41 -2.94
C SER A 347 14.10 13.36 -2.04
N MET A 348 13.05 12.69 -2.51
CA MET A 348 11.89 12.38 -1.67
C MET A 348 12.29 11.62 -0.38
N SER A 349 13.24 10.68 -0.50
CA SER A 349 13.76 9.92 0.64
C SER A 349 14.46 10.80 1.68
N ASN A 350 15.04 11.95 1.29
CA ASN A 350 15.64 12.91 2.23
C ASN A 350 14.58 13.46 3.20
N GLY A 351 13.46 13.95 2.68
CA GLY A 351 12.37 14.50 3.49
C GLY A 351 11.76 13.46 4.44
N ILE A 352 11.50 12.24 3.93
CA ILE A 352 10.92 11.16 4.73
C ILE A 352 11.87 10.78 5.88
N ALA A 353 13.14 10.50 5.57
CA ALA A 353 14.10 10.07 6.58
C ALA A 353 14.39 11.18 7.61
N ALA A 354 14.62 12.41 7.15
CA ALA A 354 14.92 13.53 8.04
C ALA A 354 13.78 13.78 9.03
N SER A 355 12.52 13.77 8.56
CA SER A 355 11.35 13.96 9.42
C SER A 355 11.18 12.83 10.43
N ALA A 356 11.26 11.59 9.97
CA ALA A 356 11.03 10.43 10.82
C ALA A 356 12.14 10.25 11.88
N ILE A 357 13.40 10.44 11.50
CA ILE A 357 14.57 10.32 12.40
C ILE A 357 14.62 11.48 13.40
N ALA A 358 14.22 12.69 13.01
CA ALA A 358 14.24 13.83 13.92
C ALA A 358 13.09 13.80 14.93
N TYR A 359 11.88 13.42 14.50
CA TYR A 359 10.66 13.67 15.28
C TYR A 359 9.83 12.44 15.64
N VAL A 360 9.71 11.44 14.76
CA VAL A 360 8.63 10.44 14.88
C VAL A 360 9.11 9.11 15.45
N ILE A 361 10.23 8.59 14.98
CA ILE A 361 10.69 7.24 15.30
C ILE A 361 11.42 7.14 16.65
N PRO A 362 12.37 8.03 16.98
CA PRO A 362 13.07 7.90 18.25
C PRO A 362 12.16 8.27 19.42
N VAL A 363 12.42 7.66 20.57
CA VAL A 363 11.68 7.96 21.83
C VAL A 363 11.83 9.42 22.23
N GLN A 364 12.95 10.04 21.88
CA GLN A 364 13.23 11.46 22.13
C GLN A 364 13.49 12.18 20.82
N VAL A 365 12.88 13.36 20.67
CA VAL A 365 13.08 14.24 19.51
C VAL A 365 14.49 14.82 19.54
N ASP A 366 15.23 14.70 18.43
CA ASP A 366 16.49 15.40 18.18
C ASP A 366 16.43 16.04 16.79
N GLU A 367 16.09 17.32 16.73
CA GLU A 367 15.96 18.06 15.46
C GLU A 367 17.28 18.10 14.68
N LYS A 368 18.42 17.96 15.37
CA LYS A 368 19.72 17.89 14.71
C LYS A 368 19.93 16.60 13.91
N ALA A 369 19.11 15.58 14.16
CA ALA A 369 19.13 14.32 13.43
C ALA A 369 18.44 14.42 12.05
N ALA A 370 17.79 15.56 11.75
CA ALA A 370 17.32 15.87 10.39
C ALA A 370 18.47 15.96 9.37
N ASP A 371 19.68 16.32 9.83
CA ASP A 371 20.89 16.23 9.03
C ASP A 371 21.34 14.76 8.90
N LEU A 372 20.96 14.13 7.79
CA LEU A 372 21.26 12.73 7.52
C LEU A 372 22.75 12.44 7.40
N THR A 373 23.63 13.43 7.24
CA THR A 373 25.09 13.19 7.24
C THR A 373 25.59 12.67 8.58
N ARG A 374 24.84 12.97 9.66
CA ARG A 374 25.11 12.52 11.04
C ARG A 374 24.52 11.15 11.35
N PHE A 375 23.60 10.66 10.54
CA PHE A 375 23.00 9.34 10.73
C PHE A 375 24.05 8.26 10.51
N ARG A 376 24.11 7.30 11.44
CA ARG A 376 25.06 6.18 11.39
C ARG A 376 24.31 4.90 11.11
N PHE A 377 24.77 4.14 10.12
CA PHE A 377 24.26 2.79 9.84
C PHE A 377 25.05 1.79 10.68
N ASN A 378 24.61 1.57 11.92
CA ASN A 378 25.20 0.60 12.85
C ASN A 378 24.11 0.01 13.77
N ASP A 379 24.45 -1.07 14.50
CA ASP A 379 23.54 -1.78 15.40
C ASP A 379 22.92 -0.88 16.49
N ALA A 380 23.68 0.08 17.02
CA ALA A 380 23.18 0.98 18.07
C ALA A 380 22.10 1.93 17.52
N SER A 381 22.33 2.50 16.34
CA SER A 381 21.32 3.30 15.64
C SER A 381 20.12 2.45 15.22
N PHE A 382 20.33 1.20 14.82
CA PHE A 382 19.24 0.28 14.46
C PHE A 382 18.36 -0.05 15.66
N ALA A 383 18.96 -0.41 16.79
CA ALA A 383 18.25 -0.67 18.04
C ALA A 383 17.45 0.56 18.49
N TYR A 384 18.05 1.74 18.44
CA TYR A 384 17.38 2.98 18.84
C TYR A 384 16.21 3.35 17.91
N MET A 385 16.37 3.24 16.59
CA MET A 385 15.27 3.48 15.65
C MET A 385 14.18 2.41 15.74
N SER A 386 14.52 1.19 16.17
CA SER A 386 13.54 0.10 16.29
C SER A 386 12.80 0.09 17.63
N GLU A 387 13.16 0.95 18.58
CA GLU A 387 12.57 0.96 19.93
C GLU A 387 11.04 1.19 19.92
N LEU A 388 10.55 2.05 19.01
CA LEU A 388 9.12 2.31 18.81
C LEU A 388 8.47 1.40 17.75
N ALA A 389 9.11 0.30 17.34
CA ALA A 389 8.48 -0.70 16.46
C ALA A 389 7.14 -1.21 17.03
N PRO A 390 6.99 -1.52 18.34
CA PRO A 390 5.70 -1.97 18.88
C PRO A 390 4.60 -0.92 18.90
N LEU A 391 4.94 0.35 18.66
CA LEU A 391 3.98 1.43 18.50
C LEU A 391 3.57 1.56 17.03
N TYR A 392 4.54 1.73 16.13
CA TYR A 392 4.27 2.14 14.75
C TYR A 392 4.18 1.00 13.74
N ASN A 393 4.86 -0.13 13.95
CA ASN A 393 4.94 -1.17 12.94
C ASN A 393 3.63 -1.98 12.87
N ALA A 394 3.13 -2.17 11.66
CA ALA A 394 1.99 -3.03 11.32
C ALA A 394 2.41 -4.41 10.87
N GLU A 395 3.21 -5.07 11.70
CA GLU A 395 3.90 -6.31 11.38
C GLU A 395 3.45 -7.48 12.27
N ASN A 396 2.35 -7.35 13.03
CA ASN A 396 1.82 -8.45 13.83
C ASN A 396 1.25 -9.51 12.89
N THR A 397 1.84 -10.70 12.91
CA THR A 397 1.46 -11.80 12.01
C THR A 397 0.30 -12.64 12.53
N ASP A 398 -0.10 -12.47 13.80
CA ASP A 398 -1.28 -13.12 14.36
C ASP A 398 -2.54 -12.33 13.97
N LEU A 399 -3.31 -12.87 13.01
CA LEU A 399 -4.61 -12.34 12.59
C LEU A 399 -5.77 -13.30 12.93
N HIS A 400 -5.60 -14.19 13.92
CA HIS A 400 -6.64 -15.15 14.30
C HIS A 400 -7.96 -14.47 14.67
N ALA A 401 -7.90 -13.35 15.40
CA ALA A 401 -9.11 -12.61 15.80
C ALA A 401 -9.86 -12.04 14.59
N PHE A 402 -9.16 -11.41 13.65
CA PHE A 402 -9.72 -10.88 12.41
C PHE A 402 -10.30 -11.99 11.52
N HIS A 403 -9.58 -13.10 11.38
CA HIS A 403 -10.07 -14.25 10.62
C HIS A 403 -11.31 -14.88 11.27
N LYS A 404 -11.30 -15.10 12.59
CA LYS A 404 -12.37 -15.80 13.33
C LYS A 404 -13.73 -15.10 13.20
N ARG A 405 -13.75 -13.77 13.12
CA ARG A 405 -14.99 -13.00 12.92
C ARG A 405 -15.43 -12.90 11.46
N GLY A 406 -14.67 -13.47 10.52
CA GLY A 406 -15.00 -13.49 9.09
C GLY A 406 -14.38 -12.36 8.27
N GLY A 407 -13.40 -11.62 8.81
CA GLY A 407 -12.72 -10.54 8.08
C GLY A 407 -12.06 -11.04 6.79
N ARG A 408 -12.03 -10.20 5.74
CA ARG A 408 -11.34 -10.45 4.47
C ARG A 408 -10.29 -9.37 4.22
N LEU A 409 -9.12 -9.75 3.71
CA LEU A 409 -8.00 -8.87 3.47
C LEU A 409 -7.43 -9.06 2.06
N ILE A 410 -7.42 -7.99 1.27
CA ILE A 410 -6.63 -7.89 0.05
C ILE A 410 -5.36 -7.11 0.38
N LEU A 411 -4.21 -7.78 0.31
CA LEU A 411 -2.90 -7.17 0.39
C LEU A 411 -2.40 -6.96 -1.04
N TRP A 412 -1.77 -5.82 -1.33
CA TRP A 412 -1.15 -5.63 -2.64
C TRP A 412 0.05 -4.70 -2.60
N HIS A 413 0.94 -4.81 -3.59
CA HIS A 413 2.11 -3.94 -3.70
C HIS A 413 2.56 -3.78 -5.16
N GLY A 414 2.92 -2.56 -5.56
CA GLY A 414 3.60 -2.29 -6.83
C GLY A 414 5.05 -2.79 -6.81
N LEU A 415 5.47 -3.55 -7.82
CA LEU A 415 6.84 -4.10 -7.86
C LEU A 415 7.90 -3.07 -8.27
N ALA A 416 7.48 -1.89 -8.76
CA ALA A 416 8.34 -0.76 -9.06
C ALA A 416 8.24 0.36 -8.00
N ASP A 417 7.74 0.05 -6.80
CA ASP A 417 7.56 1.03 -5.72
C ASP A 417 8.91 1.63 -5.26
N GLN A 418 9.04 2.93 -5.49
CA GLN A 418 10.22 3.72 -5.14
C GLN A 418 10.22 4.25 -3.71
N SER A 419 9.07 4.16 -3.03
CA SER A 419 8.87 4.69 -1.69
C SER A 419 9.04 3.56 -0.68
N ILE A 420 8.24 2.51 -0.79
CA ILE A 420 8.19 1.41 0.17
C ILE A 420 8.68 0.13 -0.49
N SER A 421 9.57 -0.61 0.19
CA SER A 421 10.12 -1.84 -0.39
C SER A 421 9.03 -2.91 -0.51
N PRO A 422 8.76 -3.46 -1.71
CA PRO A 422 7.80 -4.56 -1.87
C PRO A 422 8.22 -5.83 -1.11
N LEU A 423 9.51 -5.96 -0.82
CA LEU A 423 10.07 -7.07 -0.05
C LEU A 423 9.57 -7.06 1.40
N ASN A 424 9.28 -5.90 2.00
CA ASN A 424 8.70 -5.83 3.34
C ASN A 424 7.32 -6.51 3.36
N THR A 425 6.47 -6.19 2.38
CA THR A 425 5.12 -6.78 2.28
C THR A 425 5.15 -8.27 1.97
N ILE A 426 6.11 -8.74 1.15
CA ILE A 426 6.33 -10.17 0.93
C ILE A 426 6.75 -10.86 2.23
N ALA A 427 7.66 -10.27 3.00
CA ALA A 427 8.11 -10.81 4.28
C ALA A 427 6.97 -10.88 5.30
N TYR A 428 6.13 -9.85 5.38
CA TYR A 428 4.92 -9.83 6.21
C TYR A 428 3.94 -10.95 5.82
N TYR A 429 3.57 -11.06 4.54
CA TYR A 429 2.65 -12.11 4.07
C TYR A 429 3.18 -13.52 4.39
N GLN A 430 4.47 -13.77 4.15
CA GLN A 430 5.08 -15.05 4.53
C GLN A 430 5.16 -15.24 6.05
N GLY A 431 5.25 -14.17 6.82
CA GLY A 431 5.13 -14.18 8.28
C GLY A 431 3.75 -14.65 8.74
N VAL A 432 2.68 -14.08 8.18
CA VAL A 432 1.29 -14.51 8.43
C VAL A 432 1.10 -15.98 8.05
N GLN A 433 1.63 -16.42 6.90
CA GLN A 433 1.56 -17.82 6.49
C GLN A 433 2.32 -18.77 7.44
N ARG A 434 3.44 -18.31 8.03
CA ARG A 434 4.16 -19.10 9.04
C ARG A 434 3.40 -19.19 10.35
N GLU A 435 2.76 -18.10 10.77
CA GLU A 435 2.01 -18.02 12.03
C GLU A 435 0.67 -18.78 11.97
N MET A 436 -0.13 -18.52 10.94
CA MET A 436 -1.49 -19.05 10.81
C MET A 436 -1.56 -20.34 9.96
N GLY A 437 -0.52 -20.62 9.17
CA GLY A 437 -0.53 -21.69 8.17
C GLY A 437 -1.11 -21.22 6.83
N ALA A 438 -0.47 -21.61 5.73
CA ALA A 438 -0.81 -21.13 4.39
C ALA A 438 -2.27 -21.40 3.97
N GLU A 439 -2.82 -22.57 4.32
CA GLU A 439 -4.22 -22.90 4.00
C GLU A 439 -5.21 -22.01 4.76
N GLN A 440 -4.91 -21.64 6.00
CA GLN A 440 -5.75 -20.73 6.77
C GLN A 440 -5.62 -19.30 6.26
N THR A 441 -4.40 -18.83 5.99
CA THR A 441 -4.16 -17.52 5.38
C THR A 441 -4.96 -17.34 4.10
N ASP A 442 -4.97 -18.34 3.22
CA ASP A 442 -5.68 -18.31 1.94
C ASP A 442 -7.22 -18.18 2.06
N GLN A 443 -7.80 -18.48 3.23
CA GLN A 443 -9.24 -18.37 3.47
C GLN A 443 -9.69 -16.93 3.71
N PHE A 444 -8.79 -16.04 4.13
CA PHE A 444 -9.16 -14.68 4.52
C PHE A 444 -8.22 -13.60 3.97
N MET A 445 -7.04 -13.96 3.46
CA MET A 445 -6.05 -13.04 2.93
C MET A 445 -5.64 -13.43 1.51
N ARG A 446 -5.70 -12.48 0.56
CA ARG A 446 -5.12 -12.62 -0.79
C ARG A 446 -4.09 -11.55 -1.04
N PHE A 447 -2.95 -11.93 -1.61
CA PHE A 447 -1.84 -11.02 -1.89
C PHE A 447 -1.58 -10.90 -3.40
N TYR A 448 -1.51 -9.66 -3.91
CA TYR A 448 -1.26 -9.36 -5.33
C TYR A 448 -0.04 -8.47 -5.50
N LEU A 449 0.91 -8.90 -6.34
CA LEU A 449 2.08 -8.11 -6.71
C LEU A 449 1.87 -7.54 -8.12
N LEU A 450 2.03 -6.23 -8.30
CA LEU A 450 1.67 -5.52 -9.53
C LEU A 450 2.96 -5.15 -10.30
N PRO A 451 3.29 -5.85 -11.40
CA PRO A 451 4.49 -5.60 -12.18
C PRO A 451 4.55 -4.19 -12.76
N GLY A 452 5.69 -3.52 -12.63
CA GLY A 452 5.94 -2.18 -13.17
C GLY A 452 5.07 -1.07 -12.57
N VAL A 453 4.28 -1.34 -11.53
CA VAL A 453 3.50 -0.33 -10.82
C VAL A 453 4.35 0.29 -9.72
N GLY A 454 4.40 1.61 -9.70
CA GLY A 454 5.13 2.40 -8.69
C GLY A 454 4.37 2.52 -7.36
N HIS A 455 4.76 3.49 -6.55
CA HIS A 455 4.14 3.73 -5.25
C HIS A 455 2.66 4.10 -5.36
N CYS A 456 1.79 3.21 -4.87
CA CYS A 456 0.33 3.32 -4.89
C CYS A 456 -0.34 3.49 -6.28
N GLY A 457 0.43 3.37 -7.36
CA GLY A 457 0.00 3.66 -8.72
C GLY A 457 1.18 4.09 -9.60
N ASN A 458 0.89 4.73 -10.74
CA ASN A 458 1.89 5.14 -11.74
C ASN A 458 2.85 3.99 -12.15
N GLY A 459 3.99 4.34 -12.74
CA GLY A 459 4.92 3.36 -13.29
C GLY A 459 4.59 2.92 -14.71
N GLU A 460 5.47 2.10 -15.26
CA GLU A 460 5.46 1.60 -16.64
C GLU A 460 4.41 0.50 -16.85
N GLY A 461 3.97 -0.10 -15.73
CA GLY A 461 3.00 -1.18 -15.64
C GLY A 461 1.55 -0.75 -15.82
N PHE A 462 0.66 -1.43 -15.10
CA PHE A 462 -0.79 -1.27 -15.22
C PHE A 462 -1.35 -0.76 -13.88
N PRO A 463 -1.25 0.55 -13.60
CA PRO A 463 -1.56 1.08 -12.27
C PRO A 463 -3.05 1.28 -11.98
N GLN A 464 -3.90 1.32 -13.00
CA GLN A 464 -5.33 1.46 -12.78
C GLN A 464 -5.92 0.12 -12.32
N VAL A 465 -6.48 0.10 -11.12
CA VAL A 465 -6.96 -1.12 -10.49
C VAL A 465 -8.17 -0.83 -9.61
N ASP A 466 -9.08 -1.81 -9.57
CA ASP A 466 -10.21 -1.86 -8.65
C ASP A 466 -10.03 -3.04 -7.69
N PHE A 467 -9.71 -2.72 -6.42
CA PHE A 467 -9.65 -3.71 -5.34
C PHE A 467 -10.92 -3.71 -4.48
N LEU A 468 -11.71 -2.64 -4.51
CA LEU A 468 -12.89 -2.54 -3.66
C LEU A 468 -14.00 -3.48 -4.13
N SER A 469 -14.29 -3.54 -5.44
CA SER A 469 -15.29 -4.48 -5.96
C SER A 469 -14.99 -5.95 -5.60
N PRO A 470 -13.80 -6.51 -5.88
CA PRO A 470 -13.49 -7.89 -5.50
C PRO A 470 -13.47 -8.11 -3.98
N LEU A 471 -13.04 -7.12 -3.18
CA LEU A 471 -13.11 -7.20 -1.73
C LEU A 471 -14.56 -7.33 -1.24
N MET A 472 -15.46 -6.50 -1.77
CA MET A 472 -16.89 -6.57 -1.46
C MET A 472 -17.51 -7.89 -1.89
N GLY A 473 -17.20 -8.39 -3.09
CA GLY A 473 -17.65 -9.71 -3.52
C GLY A 473 -17.20 -10.82 -2.55
N TRP A 474 -15.96 -10.73 -2.04
CA TRP A 474 -15.46 -11.70 -1.08
C TRP A 474 -16.10 -11.58 0.30
N THR A 475 -16.27 -10.36 0.81
CA THR A 475 -16.87 -10.11 2.13
C THR A 475 -18.37 -10.39 2.16
N GLU A 476 -19.08 -10.14 1.07
CA GLU A 476 -20.56 -10.13 1.07
C GLU A 476 -21.18 -11.42 0.53
N THR A 477 -20.50 -12.12 -0.37
CA THR A 477 -21.01 -13.34 -1.04
C THR A 477 -20.02 -14.49 -1.07
N ASP A 478 -18.89 -14.37 -0.36
CA ASP A 478 -17.78 -15.34 -0.35
C ASP A 478 -17.15 -15.59 -1.73
N THR A 479 -17.29 -14.65 -2.67
CA THR A 479 -16.66 -14.73 -3.99
C THR A 479 -15.17 -14.39 -3.88
N VAL A 480 -14.34 -15.43 -3.77
CA VAL A 480 -12.87 -15.29 -3.66
C VAL A 480 -12.29 -14.65 -4.93
N PRO A 481 -11.48 -13.59 -4.83
CA PRO A 481 -10.88 -12.95 -5.99
C PRO A 481 -9.77 -13.80 -6.60
N ALA A 482 -10.09 -14.58 -7.64
CA ALA A 482 -9.11 -15.45 -8.31
C ALA A 482 -8.12 -14.67 -9.20
N VAL A 483 -8.47 -13.47 -9.63
CA VAL A 483 -7.68 -12.60 -10.51
C VAL A 483 -8.13 -11.16 -10.36
N ILE A 484 -7.18 -10.23 -10.41
CA ILE A 484 -7.44 -8.79 -10.45
C ILE A 484 -7.08 -8.28 -11.84
N ARG A 485 -7.99 -7.55 -12.48
CA ARG A 485 -7.69 -6.90 -13.75
C ARG A 485 -7.06 -5.54 -13.48
N THR A 486 -5.89 -5.32 -14.06
CA THR A 486 -5.18 -4.05 -14.02
C THR A 486 -5.14 -3.43 -15.41
N GLU A 487 -5.12 -2.11 -15.46
CA GLU A 487 -5.26 -1.32 -16.68
C GLU A 487 -4.17 -0.24 -16.79
N ARG A 488 -3.88 0.15 -18.03
CA ARG A 488 -3.02 1.27 -18.37
C ARG A 488 -3.73 2.19 -19.35
N THR A 489 -3.55 3.50 -19.20
CA THR A 489 -4.07 4.53 -20.13
C THR A 489 -3.06 4.88 -21.21
N ALA A 490 -3.48 5.67 -22.21
CA ALA A 490 -2.59 6.25 -23.21
C ALA A 490 -1.46 7.14 -22.62
N GLN A 491 -1.64 7.65 -21.40
CA GLN A 491 -0.71 8.54 -20.70
C GLN A 491 0.30 7.79 -19.80
N GLY A 492 0.19 6.46 -19.66
CA GLY A 492 0.95 5.63 -18.71
C GLY A 492 2.42 5.35 -19.06
N ARG A 493 3.17 6.37 -19.52
CA ARG A 493 4.63 6.31 -19.70
C ARG A 493 5.38 7.40 -18.96
N GLU A 494 4.70 8.28 -18.23
CA GLU A 494 5.36 9.40 -17.53
C GLU A 494 5.99 8.90 -16.22
N PRO A 495 7.31 9.02 -16.04
CA PRO A 495 7.96 8.84 -14.74
C PRO A 495 7.42 9.84 -13.72
N MET A 496 7.64 9.58 -12.42
CA MET A 496 7.55 10.64 -11.42
C MET A 496 8.62 11.71 -11.71
N GLY A 497 8.20 12.75 -12.42
CA GLY A 497 8.98 13.92 -12.76
C GLY A 497 8.04 15.02 -13.27
N PRO A 498 8.37 16.30 -13.09
CA PRO A 498 7.61 17.36 -13.72
C PRO A 498 7.60 17.14 -15.23
N PRO A 499 6.48 17.43 -15.93
CA PRO A 499 6.36 17.19 -17.36
C PRO A 499 7.52 17.85 -18.13
N PRO A 500 8.02 17.24 -19.22
CA PRO A 500 8.90 17.94 -20.13
C PRO A 500 8.19 19.19 -20.67
N GLY A 501 8.60 20.39 -20.23
CA GLY A 501 8.10 21.67 -20.75
C GLY A 501 7.23 22.52 -19.82
N SER A 502 7.03 22.18 -18.54
CA SER A 502 6.41 23.13 -17.59
C SER A 502 7.40 24.23 -17.18
N HIS A 503 7.55 25.24 -18.05
CA HIS A 503 8.40 26.41 -17.80
C HIS A 503 7.75 27.48 -16.91
N ASP A 504 6.53 27.30 -16.44
CA ASP A 504 5.88 28.28 -15.58
C ASP A 504 6.05 27.95 -14.09
N ARG A 505 7.04 28.64 -13.50
CA ARG A 505 7.26 28.96 -12.08
C ARG A 505 7.16 27.78 -11.09
N ARG A 506 8.29 27.12 -10.87
CA ARG A 506 8.57 26.42 -9.59
C ARG A 506 8.88 27.45 -8.49
N PRO A 507 8.39 27.30 -7.25
CA PRO A 507 9.06 27.89 -6.09
C PRO A 507 10.42 27.21 -5.88
N ALA A 508 11.37 27.95 -5.31
CA ALA A 508 12.80 27.63 -5.30
C ALA A 508 13.23 26.57 -4.27
N ASP A 509 12.31 25.79 -3.72
CA ASP A 509 12.50 25.00 -2.50
C ASP A 509 12.36 23.47 -2.66
N GLY A 510 12.19 22.95 -3.88
CA GLY A 510 12.33 21.50 -4.14
C GLY A 510 11.29 20.60 -3.44
N GLN A 511 10.26 21.17 -2.82
CA GLN A 511 9.18 20.41 -2.19
C GLN A 511 8.18 19.96 -3.26
N ILE A 512 7.91 18.65 -3.31
CA ILE A 512 6.74 18.13 -4.01
C ILE A 512 5.52 18.51 -3.18
N HIS A 513 4.96 19.69 -3.43
CA HIS A 513 3.69 20.09 -2.86
C HIS A 513 2.56 19.35 -3.57
N MET A 514 2.14 18.21 -3.03
CA MET A 514 0.80 17.70 -3.28
C MET A 514 -0.17 18.69 -2.61
N ALA A 515 -0.78 19.59 -3.39
CA ALA A 515 -1.81 20.48 -2.88
C ALA A 515 -2.92 19.64 -2.20
N PRO A 516 -3.52 20.10 -1.09
CA PRO A 516 -4.59 19.35 -0.43
C PRO A 516 -5.73 19.12 -1.42
N MET A 517 -5.98 17.85 -1.77
CA MET A 517 -7.11 17.47 -2.60
C MET A 517 -8.40 17.62 -1.76
N PRO A 518 -9.46 18.26 -2.28
CA PRO A 518 -10.70 18.41 -1.54
C PRO A 518 -11.33 17.04 -1.24
N SER A 519 -12.04 16.93 -0.12
CA SER A 519 -12.81 15.74 0.22
C SER A 519 -13.81 15.39 -0.88
N GLN A 520 -13.90 14.11 -1.21
CA GLN A 520 -14.82 13.55 -2.21
C GLN A 520 -15.38 12.21 -1.70
N PRO A 521 -16.65 12.16 -1.24
CA PRO A 521 -17.25 10.94 -0.67
C PRO A 521 -17.73 9.93 -1.74
N TYR A 522 -17.03 9.88 -2.87
CA TYR A 522 -17.27 8.95 -3.97
C TYR A 522 -15.99 8.75 -4.78
N ALA A 523 -15.87 7.59 -5.44
CA ALA A 523 -14.73 7.27 -6.28
C ALA A 523 -14.78 8.02 -7.62
N GLN A 524 -13.61 8.24 -8.22
CA GLN A 524 -13.50 8.74 -9.59
C GLN A 524 -13.43 7.55 -10.56
N PRO A 525 -14.13 7.62 -11.71
CA PRO A 525 -14.06 6.55 -12.70
C PRO A 525 -12.63 6.40 -13.25
N ASN A 526 -12.24 5.16 -13.53
CA ASN A 526 -11.01 4.91 -14.27
C ASN A 526 -11.06 5.67 -15.61
N ALA A 527 -9.96 6.35 -15.94
CA ALA A 527 -9.76 6.82 -17.30
C ALA A 527 -9.73 5.65 -18.29
N THR A 528 -10.11 5.90 -19.55
CA THR A 528 -10.20 4.87 -20.58
C THR A 528 -8.88 4.11 -20.75
N ALA A 529 -8.92 2.81 -20.48
CA ALA A 529 -7.79 1.93 -20.64
C ALA A 529 -7.47 1.69 -22.12
N THR A 530 -6.18 1.66 -22.45
CA THR A 530 -5.66 1.25 -23.76
C THR A 530 -5.11 -0.17 -23.73
N ALA A 531 -4.82 -0.69 -22.55
CA ALA A 531 -4.32 -2.05 -22.35
C ALA A 531 -4.72 -2.57 -20.96
N SER A 532 -4.74 -3.89 -20.80
CA SER A 532 -4.97 -4.57 -19.52
C SER A 532 -4.10 -5.81 -19.31
N ARG A 533 -3.86 -6.15 -18.05
CA ARG A 533 -3.19 -7.38 -17.58
C ARG A 533 -4.03 -8.03 -16.47
N PRO A 534 -4.01 -9.36 -16.33
CA PRO A 534 -4.43 -9.98 -15.09
C PRO A 534 -3.27 -9.96 -14.10
N VAL A 535 -3.59 -9.82 -12.81
CA VAL A 535 -2.70 -10.10 -11.69
C VAL A 535 -3.32 -11.23 -10.89
N TYR A 536 -2.55 -12.29 -10.68
CA TYR A 536 -2.99 -13.48 -9.97
C TYR A 536 -2.53 -13.44 -8.51
N PRO A 537 -3.21 -14.16 -7.60
CA PRO A 537 -2.75 -14.30 -6.22
C PRO A 537 -1.31 -14.82 -6.19
N TYR A 538 -0.48 -14.20 -5.37
CA TYR A 538 0.89 -14.64 -5.10
C TYR A 538 0.88 -16.13 -4.68
N PRO A 539 1.75 -16.98 -5.25
CA PRO A 539 2.96 -16.64 -6.02
C PRO A 539 2.83 -16.78 -7.55
N TYR A 540 1.63 -16.66 -8.09
CA TYR A 540 1.43 -16.77 -9.54
C TYR A 540 1.68 -15.43 -10.24
N ILE A 541 2.22 -15.52 -11.45
CA ILE A 541 2.50 -14.40 -12.36
C ILE A 541 1.72 -14.56 -13.66
N ALA A 542 1.51 -13.48 -14.40
CA ALA A 542 0.83 -13.55 -15.68
C ALA A 542 1.79 -13.94 -16.81
N ARG A 543 1.42 -14.97 -17.58
CA ARG A 543 2.15 -15.38 -18.78
C ARG A 543 1.24 -15.30 -20.00
N TYR A 544 1.70 -14.61 -21.03
CA TYR A 544 1.01 -14.54 -22.31
C TYR A 544 0.86 -15.94 -22.90
N THR A 545 -0.33 -16.21 -23.44
CA THR A 545 -0.68 -17.52 -24.00
C THR A 545 0.00 -17.80 -25.33
N GLY A 546 0.54 -16.77 -25.99
CA GLY A 546 1.14 -16.85 -27.32
C GLY A 546 0.16 -16.49 -28.45
N ALA A 547 -1.11 -16.24 -28.14
CA ALA A 547 -2.14 -15.88 -29.11
C ALA A 547 -3.05 -14.75 -28.58
N GLY A 548 -3.60 -13.94 -29.51
CA GLY A 548 -4.45 -12.80 -29.20
C GLY A 548 -3.70 -11.46 -29.14
N ASP A 549 -4.38 -10.43 -28.61
CA ASP A 549 -3.77 -9.13 -28.37
C ASP A 549 -3.00 -9.16 -27.04
N VAL A 550 -1.73 -8.77 -27.07
CA VAL A 550 -0.90 -8.59 -25.87
C VAL A 550 -1.36 -7.43 -25.01
N ASN A 551 -2.38 -6.65 -25.37
CA ASN A 551 -2.97 -5.60 -24.54
C ASN A 551 -4.28 -6.03 -23.87
N ASP A 552 -4.69 -7.28 -24.03
CA ASP A 552 -5.92 -7.81 -23.44
C ASP A 552 -5.61 -8.84 -22.35
N ALA A 553 -6.09 -8.57 -21.14
CA ALA A 553 -5.87 -9.41 -19.97
C ALA A 553 -6.34 -10.87 -20.16
N ARG A 554 -7.30 -11.13 -21.06
CA ARG A 554 -7.83 -12.47 -21.34
C ARG A 554 -6.84 -13.39 -22.04
N ASN A 555 -5.78 -12.84 -22.65
CA ASN A 555 -4.79 -13.61 -23.40
C ASN A 555 -3.61 -14.05 -22.54
N TYR A 556 -3.77 -14.05 -21.22
CA TYR A 556 -2.77 -14.44 -20.23
C TYR A 556 -3.30 -15.59 -19.36
N ARG A 557 -2.38 -16.37 -18.81
CA ARG A 557 -2.67 -17.46 -17.88
C ARG A 557 -1.75 -17.38 -16.67
N PRO A 558 -2.18 -17.89 -15.50
CA PRO A 558 -1.32 -17.95 -14.32
C PRO A 558 -0.22 -18.99 -14.55
N VAL A 559 1.02 -18.63 -14.22
CA VAL A 559 2.12 -19.59 -14.01
C VAL A 559 2.76 -19.31 -12.66
N LYS A 560 3.17 -20.36 -11.96
CA LYS A 560 3.87 -20.19 -10.67
C LYS A 560 5.21 -19.50 -10.93
N SER A 561 5.53 -18.47 -10.14
CA SER A 561 6.85 -17.86 -10.18
C SER A 561 7.96 -18.90 -9.92
N SER A 562 9.12 -18.72 -10.57
CA SER A 562 10.30 -19.54 -10.35
C SER A 562 11.07 -19.17 -9.06
N VAL A 563 10.69 -18.08 -8.39
CA VAL A 563 11.25 -17.72 -7.08
C VAL A 563 11.00 -18.86 -6.10
N SER A 564 12.05 -19.31 -5.41
CA SER A 564 11.95 -20.35 -4.37
C SER A 564 11.24 -19.80 -3.14
N LEU A 565 10.18 -20.49 -2.69
CA LEU A 565 9.32 -20.07 -1.59
C LEU A 565 9.26 -21.13 -0.46
N PRO A 566 9.14 -20.72 0.81
CA PRO A 566 9.19 -19.33 1.28
C PRO A 566 10.56 -18.69 1.07
N MET A 567 10.60 -17.37 0.93
CA MET A 567 11.87 -16.65 0.83
C MET A 567 12.50 -16.61 2.21
N THR A 568 13.82 -16.71 2.26
CA THR A 568 14.57 -16.53 3.51
C THR A 568 15.03 -15.08 3.58
N PHE A 569 14.60 -14.37 4.62
CA PHE A 569 15.06 -13.03 4.94
C PHE A 569 15.95 -13.13 6.18
N THR A 570 17.16 -12.56 6.11
CA THR A 570 18.16 -12.64 7.18
C THR A 570 18.67 -11.25 7.58
N SER A 571 17.78 -10.24 7.52
CA SER A 571 18.11 -8.87 7.90
C SER A 571 17.87 -8.61 9.38
N HIS A 572 18.48 -7.55 9.91
CA HIS A 572 18.20 -7.05 11.27
C HIS A 572 16.73 -6.67 11.47
N ALA A 573 16.01 -6.33 10.39
CA ALA A 573 14.59 -6.02 10.45
C ALA A 573 13.66 -7.24 10.45
N THR A 574 14.15 -8.41 10.00
CA THR A 574 13.32 -9.62 9.91
C THR A 574 12.68 -10.02 11.25
N PRO A 575 13.39 -9.96 12.40
CA PRO A 575 12.81 -10.26 13.72
C PRO A 575 11.70 -9.29 14.18
N LEU A 576 11.51 -8.14 13.52
CA LEU A 576 10.42 -7.22 13.84
C LEU A 576 9.07 -7.67 13.26
N ILE A 577 9.07 -8.70 12.41
CA ILE A 577 7.89 -9.30 11.79
C ILE A 577 7.56 -10.61 12.50
N GLY A 578 6.45 -10.65 13.23
CA GLY A 578 6.07 -11.82 14.02
C GLY A 578 4.85 -11.57 14.90
N PRO A 579 4.37 -12.62 15.60
CA PRO A 579 3.27 -12.48 16.54
C PRO A 579 3.67 -11.64 17.75
N ASP A 580 2.69 -11.05 18.44
CA ASP A 580 2.86 -10.34 19.72
C ASP A 580 3.88 -9.19 19.70
N ASN A 581 4.14 -8.61 18.53
CA ASN A 581 5.12 -7.52 18.37
C ASN A 581 4.56 -6.12 18.64
N GLN A 582 3.31 -6.01 19.10
CA GLN A 582 2.63 -4.76 19.42
C GLN A 582 2.49 -4.55 20.92
N LYS A 583 2.54 -3.28 21.34
CA LYS A 583 2.26 -2.88 22.73
C LYS A 583 1.17 -1.82 22.76
N GLN A 584 0.47 -1.75 23.89
CA GLN A 584 -0.37 -0.61 24.23
C GLN A 584 0.50 0.48 24.82
N TYR A 585 0.15 1.73 24.54
CA TYR A 585 0.92 2.89 24.98
C TYR A 585 -0.01 3.93 25.58
N GLY A 586 0.44 4.56 26.64
CA GLY A 586 -0.21 5.70 27.26
C GLY A 586 0.77 6.85 27.49
N VAL A 587 0.25 7.98 27.96
CA VAL A 587 1.04 9.15 28.32
C VAL A 587 1.09 9.32 29.83
N ARG A 588 2.29 9.44 30.40
CA ARG A 588 2.53 9.76 31.81
C ARG A 588 3.64 10.79 31.92
N ASP A 589 3.39 11.87 32.65
CA ASP A 589 4.36 12.98 32.84
C ASP A 589 4.94 13.49 31.51
N ASP A 590 4.06 13.69 30.51
CA ASP A 590 4.40 14.09 29.13
C ASP A 590 5.42 13.16 28.44
N ARG A 591 5.42 11.88 28.82
CA ARG A 591 6.24 10.84 28.19
C ARG A 591 5.39 9.68 27.71
N LEU A 592 5.79 9.13 26.58
CA LEU A 592 5.25 7.92 26.01
C LEU A 592 5.71 6.71 26.86
N VAL A 593 4.76 5.92 27.38
CA VAL A 593 5.05 4.76 28.23
C VAL A 593 4.30 3.55 27.70
N ALA A 594 5.00 2.44 27.52
CA ALA A 594 4.36 1.17 27.20
C ALA A 594 3.58 0.67 28.43
N GLU A 595 2.30 0.36 28.24
CA GLU A 595 1.47 -0.20 29.29
C GLU A 595 1.83 -1.68 29.48
N SER A 596 1.91 -2.14 30.73
CA SER A 596 1.99 -3.57 31.01
C SER A 596 0.70 -4.23 30.55
N ALA A 597 0.80 -5.33 29.80
CA ALA A 597 -0.36 -6.14 29.41
C ALA A 597 -1.25 -6.40 30.65
N LYS A 598 -2.52 -6.02 30.56
CA LYS A 598 -3.50 -6.24 31.62
C LYS A 598 -3.97 -7.69 31.66
#